data_AF-A0A969CDK1-F1
#
_entry.id   AF-A0A969CDK1-F1
#
_cell.length_a   1.000
_cell.length_b   1.000
_cell.length_c   1.000
_cell.angle_alpha   90.00
_cell.angle_beta   90.00
_cell.angle_gamma   90.00
#
_symmetry.space_group_name_H-M   'P 1'
#
loop_
_entity.id
_entity.type
_entity.pdbx_description
1 polymer ?
#
loop_
_entity_poly.entity_id
_entity_poly.type
_entity_poly.pdbx_seq_one_letter_code
_entity_poly.pdbx_strand_id
1 'polypeptide(L)'
;MANKARQSEAKQYVASMNKGQQAYFAENSTFGNSISDLGLGIKTETNNYKYSIRVTQRAAFSYSLPNKNQALKSYFGSVFLVPAQELDRNAMTTVSILCETNEDRPLIRFKPTDEPAEPIYQNGEVICGKGTTELTR
;
A
#
# COMPACT_ATOMS: atom_id res chain seq x y z
N MET A 1 21.79 -3.06 11.55
CA MET A 1 21.43 -4.18 10.63
C MET A 1 20.09 -4.82 10.98
N ALA A 2 19.71 -4.95 12.26
CA ALA A 2 18.41 -5.51 12.67
C ALA A 2 17.18 -4.75 12.13
N ASN A 3 17.15 -3.41 12.20
CA ASN A 3 15.99 -2.64 11.71
C ASN A 3 15.81 -2.74 10.18
N LYS A 4 16.90 -2.84 9.40
CA LYS A 4 16.82 -3.03 7.95
C LYS A 4 16.16 -4.36 7.59
N ALA A 5 16.53 -5.45 8.28
CA ALA A 5 15.91 -6.76 8.08
C ALA A 5 14.42 -6.75 8.42
N ARG A 6 14.05 -6.16 9.58
CA ARG A 6 12.65 -6.01 9.99
C ARG A 6 11.85 -5.15 9.01
N GLN A 7 12.43 -4.06 8.51
CA GLN A 7 11.80 -3.21 7.48
C GLN A 7 11.65 -3.94 6.13
N SER A 8 12.56 -4.86 5.78
CA SER A 8 12.45 -5.64 4.54
C SER A 8 11.22 -6.55 4.51
N GLU A 9 10.80 -7.09 5.67
CA GLU A 9 9.56 -7.86 5.84
C GLU A 9 8.34 -7.05 5.36
N ALA A 10 8.17 -5.84 5.91
CA ALA A 10 7.08 -4.96 5.54
C ALA A 10 7.10 -4.56 4.06
N LYS A 11 8.28 -4.21 3.51
CA LYS A 11 8.42 -3.89 2.08
C LYS A 11 7.96 -5.05 1.20
N GLN A 12 8.41 -6.28 1.50
CA GLN A 12 8.06 -7.47 0.74
C GLN A 12 6.56 -7.79 0.84
N TYR A 13 5.98 -7.68 2.04
CA TYR A 13 4.56 -7.97 2.26
C TYR A 13 3.66 -6.96 1.57
N VAL A 14 3.96 -5.65 1.65
CA VAL A 14 3.17 -4.63 0.96
C VAL A 14 3.31 -4.75 -0.57
N ALA A 15 4.51 -5.02 -1.07
CA ALA A 15 4.71 -5.29 -2.50
C ALA A 15 3.92 -6.52 -2.97
N SER A 16 3.87 -7.58 -2.14
CA SER A 16 3.08 -8.78 -2.42
C SER A 16 1.59 -8.52 -2.37
N MET A 17 1.11 -7.72 -1.41
CA MET A 17 -0.28 -7.28 -1.35
C MET A 17 -0.68 -6.48 -2.59
N ASN A 18 0.16 -5.57 -3.08
CA ASN A 18 -0.11 -4.86 -4.33
C ASN A 18 -0.21 -5.81 -5.53
N LYS A 19 0.74 -6.74 -5.69
CA LYS A 19 0.67 -7.76 -6.75
C LYS A 19 -0.57 -8.64 -6.63
N GLY A 20 -0.91 -9.04 -5.41
CA GLY A 20 -2.12 -9.81 -5.11
C GLY A 20 -3.39 -9.04 -5.49
N GLN A 21 -3.46 -7.73 -5.20
CA GLN A 21 -4.59 -6.89 -5.59
C GLN A 21 -4.72 -6.76 -7.11
N GLN A 22 -3.61 -6.64 -7.84
CA GLN A 22 -3.64 -6.61 -9.31
C GLN A 22 -4.14 -7.93 -9.89
N ALA A 23 -3.66 -9.07 -9.37
CA ALA A 23 -4.12 -10.39 -9.80
C ALA A 23 -5.60 -10.61 -9.47
N TYR A 24 -5.99 -10.30 -8.23
CA TYR A 24 -7.38 -10.43 -7.79
C TYR A 24 -8.32 -9.55 -8.62
N PHE A 25 -7.92 -8.32 -8.95
CA PHE A 25 -8.71 -7.45 -9.84
C PHE A 25 -8.79 -8.00 -11.26
N ALA A 26 -7.71 -8.55 -11.81
CA ALA A 26 -7.71 -9.14 -13.15
C ALA A 26 -8.68 -10.34 -13.24
N GLU A 27 -8.85 -11.10 -12.16
CA GLU A 27 -9.75 -12.25 -12.09
C GLU A 27 -11.19 -11.88 -11.77
N ASN A 28 -11.41 -10.88 -10.91
CA ASN A 28 -12.72 -10.60 -10.31
C ASN A 28 -13.33 -9.25 -10.71
N SER A 29 -12.59 -8.40 -11.43
CA SER A 29 -12.98 -7.01 -11.77
C SER A 29 -13.34 -6.15 -10.55
N THR A 30 -12.86 -6.52 -9.37
CA THR A 30 -12.97 -5.78 -8.11
C THR A 30 -11.71 -6.02 -7.28
N PHE A 31 -11.43 -5.16 -6.30
CA PHE A 31 -10.32 -5.36 -5.38
C PHE A 31 -10.72 -6.29 -4.22
N GLY A 32 -9.74 -7.03 -3.68
CA GLY A 32 -9.92 -7.91 -2.53
C GLY A 32 -10.01 -7.10 -1.24
N ASN A 33 -10.97 -7.42 -0.38
CA ASN A 33 -11.24 -6.66 0.85
C ASN A 33 -10.39 -7.11 2.04
N SER A 34 -9.76 -8.28 1.95
CA SER A 34 -8.95 -8.85 3.02
C SER A 34 -7.64 -9.45 2.49
N ILE A 35 -6.63 -9.60 3.36
CA ILE A 35 -5.35 -10.23 2.99
C ILE A 35 -5.55 -11.71 2.64
N SER A 36 -6.54 -12.37 3.26
CA SER A 36 -6.92 -13.75 2.92
C SER A 36 -7.45 -13.89 1.50
N ASP A 37 -8.22 -12.92 1.00
CA ASP A 37 -8.76 -12.95 -0.36
C ASP A 37 -7.64 -12.98 -1.41
N LEU A 38 -6.48 -12.39 -1.09
CA LEU A 38 -5.33 -12.33 -2.00
C LEU A 38 -4.54 -13.65 -2.07
N GLY A 39 -4.83 -14.63 -1.21
CA GLY A 39 -4.18 -15.95 -1.25
C GLY A 39 -2.67 -15.93 -0.97
N LEU A 40 -2.13 -14.88 -0.34
CA LEU A 40 -0.69 -14.64 -0.22
C LEU A 40 0.00 -15.39 0.94
N GLY A 41 -0.78 -15.99 1.85
CA GLY A 41 -0.23 -16.61 3.07
C GLY A 41 0.41 -15.62 4.06
N ILE A 42 0.15 -14.32 3.90
CA ILE A 42 0.65 -13.25 4.79
C ILE A 42 -0.19 -13.21 6.06
N LYS A 43 0.48 -13.17 7.22
CA LYS A 43 -0.19 -12.93 8.51
C LYS A 43 -0.58 -11.46 8.62
N THR A 44 -1.78 -11.19 9.13
CA THR A 44 -2.27 -9.82 9.40
C THR A 44 -1.48 -9.12 10.50
N GLU A 45 -0.75 -9.86 11.33
CA GLU A 45 0.12 -9.34 12.38
C GLU A 45 1.33 -10.25 12.55
N THR A 46 2.51 -9.64 12.66
CA THR A 46 3.77 -10.30 12.99
C THR A 46 4.34 -9.68 14.24
N ASN A 47 5.53 -10.11 14.66
CA ASN A 47 6.23 -9.44 15.76
C ASN A 47 6.56 -7.98 15.44
N ASN A 48 6.67 -7.61 14.15
CA ASN A 48 7.14 -6.30 13.73
C ASN A 48 6.03 -5.36 13.28
N TYR A 49 5.05 -5.88 12.56
CA TYR A 49 4.05 -5.06 11.88
C TYR A 49 2.65 -5.61 12.01
N LYS A 50 1.68 -4.69 11.89
CA LYS A 50 0.30 -4.98 11.59
C LYS A 50 -0.01 -4.59 10.15
N TYR A 51 -0.67 -5.50 9.44
CA TYR A 51 -1.04 -5.36 8.04
C TYR A 51 -2.55 -5.24 7.91
N SER A 52 -3.00 -4.34 7.04
CA SER A 52 -4.42 -4.17 6.73
C SER A 52 -4.62 -3.75 5.29
N ILE A 53 -5.86 -3.92 4.82
CA ILE A 53 -6.30 -3.47 3.50
C ILE A 53 -7.53 -2.59 3.68
N ARG A 54 -7.62 -1.54 2.86
CA ARG A 54 -8.85 -0.79 2.59
C ARG A 54 -9.01 -0.74 1.10
N VAL A 55 -10.23 -0.89 0.58
CA VAL A 55 -10.48 -0.71 -0.85
C VAL A 55 -11.60 0.28 -1.10
N THR A 56 -11.64 0.75 -2.33
CA THR A 56 -12.74 1.49 -2.94
C THR A 56 -13.01 0.84 -4.30
N GLN A 57 -13.99 1.34 -5.05
CA GLN A 57 -14.22 0.88 -6.42
C GLN A 57 -13.03 1.11 -7.36
N ARG A 58 -12.16 2.09 -7.05
CA ARG A 58 -11.08 2.53 -7.97
C ARG A 58 -9.68 2.35 -7.40
N ALA A 59 -9.55 1.86 -6.18
CA ALA A 59 -8.24 1.65 -5.59
C ALA A 59 -8.27 0.65 -4.43
N ALA A 60 -7.17 -0.07 -4.26
CA ALA A 60 -6.84 -0.82 -3.06
C ALA A 60 -5.65 -0.17 -2.35
N PHE A 61 -5.72 -0.11 -1.03
CA PHE A 61 -4.72 0.48 -0.15
C PHE A 61 -4.25 -0.60 0.82
N SER A 62 -2.95 -0.82 0.85
CA SER A 62 -2.27 -1.81 1.68
C SER A 62 -1.42 -1.09 2.72
N TYR A 63 -1.59 -1.41 4.00
CA TYR A 63 -0.90 -0.72 5.08
C TYR A 63 0.00 -1.70 5.82
N SER A 64 1.16 -1.22 6.25
CA SER A 64 2.05 -1.92 7.18
C SER A 64 2.49 -0.92 8.25
N LEU A 65 1.93 -1.06 9.44
CA LEU A 65 2.19 -0.18 10.58
C LEU A 65 3.04 -0.92 11.60
N PRO A 66 4.16 -0.33 12.07
CA PRO A 66 4.97 -0.94 13.12
C PRO A 66 4.14 -1.20 14.38
N ASN A 67 4.41 -2.32 15.04
CA ASN A 67 3.85 -2.58 16.36
C ASN A 67 4.35 -1.53 17.38
N LYS A 68 3.65 -1.42 18.52
CA LYS A 68 3.99 -0.46 19.57
C LYS A 68 5.48 -0.60 19.97
N ASN A 69 6.12 0.53 20.27
CA ASN A 69 7.51 0.64 20.71
C ASN A 69 8.56 0.17 19.68
N GLN A 70 8.21 0.10 18.40
CA GLN A 70 9.16 -0.18 17.33
C GLN A 70 9.57 1.11 16.61
N ALA A 71 10.86 1.44 16.63
CA ALA A 71 11.46 2.50 15.83
C ALA A 71 11.69 2.00 14.39
N LEU A 72 10.59 1.74 13.68
CA LEU A 72 10.57 1.31 12.28
C LEU A 72 9.67 2.25 11.47
N LYS A 73 9.87 2.27 10.15
CA LYS A 73 9.04 3.03 9.20
C LYS A 73 7.69 2.37 9.00
N SER A 74 6.67 3.16 8.69
CA SER A 74 5.43 2.63 8.12
C SER A 74 5.54 2.52 6.60
N TYR A 75 4.80 1.57 6.02
CA TYR A 75 4.73 1.38 4.58
C TYR A 75 3.30 1.44 4.10
N PHE A 76 3.10 2.07 2.94
CA PHE A 76 1.82 2.26 2.30
C PHE A 76 1.92 1.82 0.85
N GLY A 77 1.15 0.80 0.49
CA GLY A 77 1.00 0.34 -0.89
C GLY A 77 -0.35 0.79 -1.42
N SER A 78 -0.43 1.09 -2.71
CA SER A 78 -1.72 1.25 -3.35
C SER A 78 -1.72 0.68 -4.76
N VAL A 79 -2.88 0.23 -5.20
CA VAL A 79 -3.18 -0.16 -6.57
C VAL A 79 -4.37 0.67 -7.03
N PHE A 80 -4.21 1.43 -8.10
CA PHE A 80 -5.24 2.29 -8.66
C PHE A 80 -5.74 1.72 -9.97
N LEU A 81 -7.05 1.83 -10.18
CA LEU A 81 -7.72 1.57 -11.45
C LEU A 81 -7.72 2.86 -12.29
N VAL A 82 -6.88 2.87 -13.32
CA VAL A 82 -6.59 4.04 -14.17
C VAL A 82 -6.93 3.73 -15.62
N PRO A 83 -7.28 4.74 -16.44
CA PRO A 83 -7.38 4.54 -17.89
C PRO A 83 -6.06 4.04 -18.46
N ALA A 84 -6.11 3.07 -19.38
CA ALA A 84 -4.93 2.54 -20.06
C ALA A 84 -4.32 3.57 -21.03
N GLN A 85 -5.14 4.50 -21.52
CA GLN A 85 -4.74 5.65 -22.31
C GLN A 85 -5.55 6.87 -21.84
N GLU A 86 -4.96 8.06 -21.81
CA GLU A 86 -5.65 9.26 -21.30
C GLU A 86 -6.94 9.59 -22.07
N LEU A 87 -6.97 9.27 -23.35
CA LEU A 87 -8.10 9.54 -24.25
C LEU A 87 -9.11 8.39 -24.34
N ASP A 88 -8.77 7.18 -23.85
CA ASP A 88 -9.67 6.03 -23.82
C ASP A 88 -9.99 5.63 -22.38
N ARG A 89 -11.14 6.09 -21.90
CA ARG A 89 -11.65 5.77 -20.56
C ARG A 89 -12.37 4.43 -20.45
N ASN A 90 -12.53 3.70 -21.56
CA ASN A 90 -13.21 2.40 -21.55
C ASN A 90 -12.21 1.26 -21.28
N ALA A 91 -10.96 1.41 -21.72
CA ALA A 91 -9.88 0.51 -21.38
C ALA A 91 -9.28 0.92 -20.03
N MET A 92 -9.50 0.11 -18.98
CA MET A 92 -8.93 0.34 -17.65
C MET A 92 -7.76 -0.62 -17.40
N THR A 93 -6.75 -0.15 -16.67
CA THR A 93 -5.61 -0.94 -16.20
C THR A 93 -5.33 -0.62 -14.73
N THR A 94 -4.43 -1.40 -14.11
CA THR A 94 -4.01 -1.17 -12.73
C THR A 94 -2.56 -0.68 -12.65
N VAL A 95 -2.33 0.35 -11.83
CA VAL A 95 -0.99 0.85 -11.54
C VAL A 95 -0.76 0.79 -10.03
N SER A 96 0.43 0.37 -9.61
CA SER A 96 0.75 0.23 -8.19
C SER A 96 1.89 1.14 -7.76
N ILE A 97 1.84 1.60 -6.51
CA ILE A 97 2.89 2.38 -5.86
C ILE A 97 3.18 1.81 -4.46
N LEU A 98 4.42 1.95 -4.00
CA LEU A 98 4.85 1.63 -2.64
C LEU A 98 5.58 2.83 -2.05
N CYS A 99 5.14 3.26 -0.88
CA CYS A 99 5.67 4.41 -0.16
C CYS A 99 6.13 4.00 1.24
N GLU A 100 7.13 4.70 1.76
CA GLU A 100 7.58 4.58 3.16
C GLU A 100 7.58 5.92 3.86
N THR A 101 7.44 5.94 5.18
CA THR A 101 7.57 7.19 5.95
C THR A 101 9.00 7.74 5.86
N ASN A 102 9.10 9.06 5.80
CA ASN A 102 10.41 9.74 5.75
C ASN A 102 11.21 9.53 7.05
N GLU A 103 10.51 9.39 8.18
CA GLU A 103 11.10 9.14 9.49
C GLU A 103 10.99 7.66 9.92
N ASP A 104 12.00 7.18 10.66
CA ASP A 104 12.01 5.89 11.37
C ASP A 104 11.16 5.95 12.67
N ARG A 105 10.00 6.60 12.59
CA ARG A 105 9.03 6.67 13.68
C ARG A 105 7.65 6.37 13.10
N PRO A 106 6.83 5.55 13.76
CA PRO A 106 5.48 5.32 13.31
C PRO A 106 4.75 6.66 13.23
N LEU A 107 3.93 6.86 12.19
CA LEU A 107 2.94 7.95 12.19
C LEU A 107 1.94 7.64 13.32
N ILE A 108 2.23 8.13 14.53
CA ILE A 108 1.49 7.79 15.77
C ILE A 108 0.07 8.37 15.75
N ARG A 109 -0.26 9.26 14.81
CA ARG A 109 -1.63 9.76 14.64
C ARG A 109 -1.92 10.00 13.16
N PHE A 110 -2.73 9.13 12.57
CA PHE A 110 -3.70 9.62 11.58
C PHE A 110 -4.69 10.49 12.36
N LYS A 111 -4.40 11.77 12.58
CA LYS A 111 -5.52 12.69 12.81
C LYS A 111 -6.22 12.81 11.45
N PRO A 112 -7.55 12.71 11.37
CA PRO A 112 -8.29 12.98 10.13
C PRO A 112 -8.03 14.38 9.52
N THR A 113 -7.42 15.28 10.31
CA THR A 113 -7.02 16.64 9.91
C THR A 113 -5.60 16.72 9.32
N ASP A 114 -4.80 15.67 9.43
CA ASP A 114 -3.49 15.58 8.80
C ASP A 114 -3.69 14.94 7.42
N GLU A 115 -3.24 15.61 6.34
CA GLU A 115 -3.29 15.11 4.96
C GLU A 115 -2.94 13.62 4.87
N PRO A 116 -3.64 12.82 4.04
CA PRO A 116 -3.51 11.37 4.09
C PRO A 116 -2.09 10.94 3.67
N ALA A 117 -1.46 10.10 4.49
CA ALA A 117 -0.23 9.37 4.13
C ALA A 117 -0.48 8.30 3.06
N GLU A 118 -1.74 8.10 2.67
CA GLU A 118 -2.09 7.22 1.57
C GLU A 118 -1.60 7.79 0.26
N PRO A 119 -1.10 6.95 -0.64
CA PRO A 119 -0.87 7.34 -2.01
C PRO A 119 -2.14 7.89 -2.65
N ILE A 120 -1.96 8.78 -3.62
CA ILE A 120 -3.02 9.39 -4.41
C ILE A 120 -2.78 9.14 -5.89
N TYR A 121 -3.86 9.15 -6.67
CA TYR A 121 -3.77 9.22 -8.13
C TYR A 121 -4.27 10.58 -8.58
N GLN A 122 -3.39 11.38 -9.18
CA GLN A 122 -3.68 12.74 -9.63
C GLN A 122 -2.98 12.99 -10.97
N ASN A 123 -3.72 13.56 -11.93
CA ASN A 123 -3.18 13.97 -13.24
C ASN A 123 -2.40 12.86 -13.99
N GLY A 124 -2.87 11.61 -13.95
CA GLY A 124 -2.20 10.50 -14.65
C GLY A 124 -1.08 9.83 -13.86
N GLU A 125 -0.72 10.37 -12.68
CA GLU A 125 0.40 9.90 -11.88
C GLU A 125 -0.07 9.34 -10.54
N VAL A 126 0.58 8.27 -10.09
CA VAL A 126 0.46 7.75 -8.72
C VAL A 126 1.54 8.40 -7.87
N ILE A 127 1.16 9.01 -6.75
CA ILE A 127 2.06 9.84 -5.94
C ILE A 127 1.94 9.41 -4.48
N CYS A 128 3.06 9.36 -3.77
CA CYS A 128 3.06 9.09 -2.34
C CYS A 128 2.38 10.22 -1.54
N GLY A 129 1.64 9.83 -0.49
CA GLY A 129 1.01 10.78 0.41
C GLY A 129 2.02 11.60 1.21
N LYS A 130 1.55 12.67 1.85
CA LYS A 130 2.41 13.57 2.62
C LYS A 130 3.19 12.83 3.71
N GLY A 131 4.47 13.19 3.88
CA GLY A 131 5.35 12.57 4.87
C GLY A 131 5.86 11.18 4.48
N THR A 132 5.58 10.75 3.25
CA THR A 132 6.09 9.50 2.69
C THR A 132 6.86 9.74 1.40
N THR A 133 7.73 8.81 1.04
CA THR A 133 8.51 8.83 -0.20
C THR A 133 8.33 7.52 -0.93
N GLU A 134 8.39 7.57 -2.26
CA GLU A 134 8.28 6.39 -3.10
C GLU A 134 9.49 5.48 -2.91
N LEU A 135 9.22 4.18 -2.85
CA LEU A 135 10.22 3.13 -2.96
C LEU A 135 10.28 2.66 -4.40
N THR A 136 11.24 3.18 -5.13
CA THR A 136 11.61 2.66 -6.45
C THR A 136 12.13 1.22 -6.30
N ARG A 137 11.70 0.36 -7.23
CA ARG A 137 12.13 -1.05 -7.32
C ARG A 137 13.62 -1.18 -7.60
#